data_AF-A0A246A9L0-F1
#
_entry.id   AF-A0A246A9L0-F1
#
_cell.length_a   1.000
_cell.length_b   1.000
_cell.length_c   1.000
_cell.angle_alpha   90.00
_cell.angle_beta   90.00
_cell.angle_gamma   90.00
#
_symmetry.space_group_name_H-M   'P 1'
#
loop_
_entity.id
_entity.type
_entity.pdbx_description
1 polymer ?
#
loop_
_entity_poly.entity_id
_entity_poly.type
_entity_poly.pdbx_seq_one_letter_code
_entity_poly.pdbx_strand_id
1 'polypeptide(L)'
;MSFRSLSVNHFSQYQETLSALPDAKERYSFIKELYQRLTINEEELEALQFEAALTEIQEQHDLQKDAFRNDHQVLKSIRKAIDDRILAVEQKLYLGLPDDLAEMDRLIAEQEAIVADQEQLNENELALLEKMSQSDISYGKKLAALDQSKTNREVPLKSKLERQLAQVAEAEKQTAFRTGIISMVIILLIPIILDYFAYLLGLNGKTDTRLIFTHYVFLISLILIEFFYAQRIKILVAAFLAKKQGDLFLNEISASLESIEKSKRKLTINRN
;
A
#
# COMPACT_ATOMS: atom_id res chain seq x y z
N MET A 1 -12.70 -12.39 15.24
CA MET A 1 -11.84 -11.51 16.06
C MET A 1 -11.49 -10.30 15.22
N SER A 2 -11.68 -9.08 15.71
CA SER A 2 -11.23 -7.87 15.03
C SER A 2 -9.75 -7.67 15.34
N PHE A 3 -8.90 -7.74 14.33
CA PHE A 3 -7.46 -7.49 14.47
C PHE A 3 -7.21 -5.99 14.46
N ARG A 4 -6.21 -5.53 15.22
CA ARG A 4 -5.76 -4.12 15.20
C ARG A 4 -4.53 -3.98 14.30
N SER A 5 -4.34 -2.82 13.68
CA SER A 5 -3.15 -2.49 12.91
C SER A 5 -1.86 -2.64 13.75
N LEU A 6 -0.75 -2.94 13.09
CA LEU A 6 0.57 -2.97 13.72
C LEU A 6 1.09 -1.54 13.91
N SER A 7 1.79 -1.31 15.02
CA SER A 7 2.49 -0.07 15.29
C SER A 7 3.99 -0.32 15.33
N VAL A 8 4.78 0.54 14.66
CA VAL A 8 6.26 0.44 14.70
C VAL A 8 6.79 0.59 16.12
N ASN A 9 6.14 1.41 16.96
CA ASN A 9 6.55 1.63 18.34
C ASN A 9 6.42 0.37 19.22
N HIS A 10 5.58 -0.59 18.82
CA HIS A 10 5.38 -1.86 19.52
C HIS A 10 6.12 -3.02 18.87
N PHE A 11 6.94 -2.77 17.84
CA PHE A 11 7.59 -3.84 17.08
C PHE A 11 8.58 -4.66 17.92
N SER A 12 9.31 -4.02 18.84
CA SER A 12 10.19 -4.71 19.80
C SER A 12 9.41 -5.69 20.70
N GLN A 13 8.18 -5.34 21.10
CA GLN A 13 7.33 -6.22 21.91
C GLN A 13 6.88 -7.45 21.14
N TYR A 14 6.64 -7.33 19.82
CA TYR A 14 6.33 -8.48 18.96
C TYR A 14 7.53 -9.42 18.80
N GLN A 15 8.74 -8.85 18.70
CA GLN A 15 9.98 -9.63 18.64
C GLN A 15 10.26 -10.39 19.95
N GLU A 16 10.06 -9.72 21.09
CA GLU A 16 10.16 -10.35 22.41
C GLU A 16 9.12 -11.47 22.57
N THR A 17 7.86 -11.21 22.19
CA THR A 17 6.78 -12.21 22.25
C THR A 17 7.11 -13.43 21.39
N LEU A 18 7.52 -13.25 20.14
CA LEU A 18 7.91 -14.37 19.28
C LEU A 18 9.11 -15.13 19.86
N SER A 19 10.07 -14.43 20.46
CA SER A 19 11.25 -15.05 21.08
C SER A 19 10.88 -15.90 22.30
N ALA A 20 9.89 -15.47 23.09
CA ALA A 20 9.42 -16.14 24.30
C ALA A 20 8.52 -17.37 24.03
N LEU A 21 7.92 -17.49 22.83
CA LEU A 21 7.04 -18.62 22.51
C LEU A 21 7.81 -19.95 22.48
N PRO A 22 7.45 -20.93 23.32
CA PRO A 22 8.19 -22.19 23.43
C PRO A 22 7.90 -23.14 22.26
N ASP A 23 6.69 -23.06 21.68
CA ASP A 23 6.23 -24.00 20.66
C ASP A 23 6.36 -23.46 19.23
N ALA A 24 6.69 -24.35 18.29
CA ALA A 24 6.84 -24.03 16.87
C ALA A 24 5.49 -23.63 16.24
N LYS A 25 4.39 -24.31 16.61
CA LYS A 25 3.07 -24.03 16.05
C LYS A 25 2.55 -22.66 16.49
N GLU A 26 2.74 -22.31 17.76
CA GLU A 26 2.37 -21.00 18.29
C GLU A 26 3.13 -19.88 17.58
N ARG A 27 4.43 -20.06 17.29
CA ARG A 27 5.23 -19.11 16.50
C ARG A 27 4.63 -18.87 15.12
N TYR A 28 4.31 -19.92 14.36
CA TYR A 28 3.70 -19.76 13.04
C TYR A 28 2.31 -19.15 13.09
N SER A 29 1.51 -19.47 14.12
CA SER A 29 0.20 -18.83 14.33
C SER A 29 0.35 -17.32 14.60
N PHE A 30 1.31 -16.94 15.42
CA PHE A 30 1.59 -15.53 15.72
C PHE A 30 2.06 -14.78 14.47
N ILE A 31 2.93 -15.37 13.65
CA ILE A 31 3.34 -14.77 12.37
C ILE A 31 2.15 -14.58 11.41
N LYS A 32 1.24 -15.57 11.31
CA LYS A 32 0.01 -15.43 10.49
C LYS A 32 -0.84 -14.26 10.98
N GLU A 33 -0.99 -14.11 12.29
CA GLU A 33 -1.69 -12.97 12.88
C GLU A 33 -1.00 -11.64 12.55
N LEU A 34 0.33 -11.56 12.63
CA LEU A 34 1.06 -10.34 12.28
C LEU A 34 0.86 -9.95 10.81
N TYR A 35 0.83 -10.90 9.86
CA TYR A 35 0.51 -10.61 8.46
C TYR A 35 -0.94 -10.13 8.26
N GLN A 36 -1.90 -10.67 9.02
CA GLN A 36 -3.27 -10.18 9.00
C GLN A 36 -3.36 -8.73 9.50
N ARG A 37 -2.65 -8.42 10.60
CA ARG A 37 -2.57 -7.05 11.13
C ARG A 37 -1.81 -6.09 10.19
N LEU A 38 -0.80 -6.59 9.46
CA LEU A 38 -0.08 -5.82 8.44
C LEU A 38 -1.00 -5.46 7.27
N THR A 39 -1.91 -6.36 6.88
CA THR A 39 -2.90 -6.08 5.82
C THR A 39 -3.80 -4.90 6.18
N ILE A 40 -4.21 -4.80 7.46
CA ILE A 40 -4.98 -3.64 7.94
C ILE A 40 -4.19 -2.34 7.78
N ASN A 41 -2.88 -2.37 8.02
CA ASN A 41 -2.03 -1.20 7.80
C ASN A 41 -1.96 -0.78 6.32
N GLU A 42 -1.98 -1.75 5.41
CA GLU A 42 -2.01 -1.52 3.96
C GLU A 42 -3.36 -0.94 3.53
N GLU A 43 -4.47 -1.49 4.03
CA GLU A 43 -5.83 -0.96 3.81
C GLU A 43 -5.96 0.49 4.30
N GLU A 44 -5.44 0.80 5.49
CA GLU A 44 -5.41 2.16 6.02
C GLU A 44 -4.58 3.10 5.13
N LEU A 45 -3.42 2.65 4.60
CA LEU A 45 -2.61 3.45 3.68
C LEU A 45 -3.36 3.71 2.38
N GLU A 46 -4.04 2.71 1.82
CA GLU A 46 -4.82 2.88 0.60
C GLU A 46 -5.99 3.85 0.78
N ALA A 47 -6.68 3.78 1.92
CA ALA A 47 -7.73 4.74 2.27
C ALA A 47 -7.17 6.17 2.32
N LEU A 48 -6.02 6.39 2.94
CA LEU A 48 -5.36 7.70 2.98
C LEU A 48 -4.94 8.18 1.59
N GLN A 49 -4.40 7.29 0.75
CA GLN A 49 -4.02 7.64 -0.62
C GLN A 49 -5.24 8.02 -1.46
N PHE A 50 -6.36 7.32 -1.30
CA PHE A 50 -7.61 7.63 -1.98
C PHE A 50 -8.15 8.98 -1.54
N GLU A 51 -8.20 9.24 -0.23
CA GLU A 51 -8.65 10.54 0.30
C GLU A 51 -7.76 11.69 -0.20
N ALA A 52 -6.44 11.54 -0.17
CA ALA A 52 -5.51 12.55 -0.65
C ALA A 52 -5.72 12.86 -2.15
N ALA A 53 -5.86 11.83 -2.98
CA ALA A 53 -6.12 12.00 -4.41
C ALA A 53 -7.48 12.65 -4.68
N LEU A 54 -8.51 12.31 -3.90
CA LEU A 54 -9.83 12.93 -4.00
C LEU A 54 -9.75 14.42 -3.68
N THR A 55 -9.08 14.79 -2.60
CA THR A 55 -8.88 16.18 -2.19
C THR A 55 -8.12 16.96 -3.28
N GLU A 56 -7.04 16.42 -3.82
CA GLU A 56 -6.27 17.08 -4.90
C GLU A 56 -7.13 17.33 -6.15
N ILE A 57 -7.94 16.35 -6.56
CA ILE A 57 -8.85 16.48 -7.71
C ILE A 57 -9.92 17.55 -7.46
N GLN A 58 -10.46 17.62 -6.23
CA GLN A 58 -11.44 18.63 -5.82
C GLN A 58 -10.84 20.03 -5.81
N GLU A 59 -9.70 20.21 -5.13
CA GLU A 59 -9.00 21.51 -5.05
C GLU A 59 -8.64 22.02 -6.45
N GLN A 60 -8.16 21.14 -7.33
CA GLN A 60 -7.86 21.53 -8.71
C GLN A 60 -9.11 21.98 -9.47
N HIS A 61 -10.26 21.33 -9.27
CA HIS A 61 -11.53 21.73 -9.90
C HIS A 61 -12.06 23.05 -9.35
N ASP A 62 -11.99 23.24 -8.03
CA ASP A 62 -12.42 24.47 -7.38
C ASP A 62 -11.57 25.67 -7.82
N LEU A 63 -10.25 25.51 -7.93
CA LEU A 63 -9.37 26.53 -8.50
C LEU A 63 -9.73 26.87 -9.96
N GLN A 64 -10.09 25.88 -10.77
CA GLN A 64 -10.54 26.12 -12.15
C GLN A 64 -11.88 26.86 -12.18
N LYS A 65 -12.83 26.49 -11.31
CA LYS A 65 -14.12 27.18 -11.18
C LYS A 65 -13.98 28.63 -10.75
N ASP A 66 -13.08 28.91 -9.81
CA ASP A 66 -12.80 30.28 -9.38
C ASP A 66 -12.21 31.11 -10.52
N ALA A 67 -11.31 30.53 -11.32
CA ALA A 67 -10.79 31.17 -12.53
C ALA A 67 -11.92 31.47 -13.54
N PHE A 68 -12.79 30.50 -13.84
CA PHE A 68 -13.92 30.71 -14.75
C PHE A 68 -14.92 31.76 -14.22
N ARG A 69 -15.14 31.81 -12.90
CA ARG A 69 -15.99 32.82 -12.28
C ARG A 69 -15.41 34.22 -12.45
N ASN A 70 -14.10 34.37 -12.32
CA ASN A 70 -13.41 35.64 -12.56
C ASN A 70 -13.52 36.05 -14.03
N ASP A 71 -13.27 35.13 -14.97
CA ASP A 71 -13.41 35.39 -16.41
C ASP A 71 -14.85 35.80 -16.78
N HIS A 72 -15.85 35.10 -16.22
CA HIS A 72 -17.26 35.45 -16.43
C HIS A 72 -17.59 36.86 -15.90
N GLN A 73 -17.02 37.24 -14.75
CA GLN A 73 -17.22 38.57 -14.19
C GLN A 73 -16.61 39.67 -15.08
N VAL A 74 -15.47 39.39 -15.73
CA VAL A 74 -14.86 40.28 -16.73
C VAL A 74 -15.74 40.41 -17.97
N LEU A 75 -16.25 39.30 -18.53
CA LEU A 75 -17.15 39.37 -19.68
C LEU A 75 -18.44 40.15 -19.35
N LYS A 76 -18.96 39.98 -18.14
CA LYS A 76 -20.12 40.76 -17.66
C LYS A 76 -19.86 42.26 -17.57
N SER A 77 -18.65 42.68 -17.18
CA SER A 77 -18.30 44.11 -17.14
C SER A 77 -18.15 44.69 -18.54
N ILE A 78 -17.56 43.93 -19.47
CA ILE A 78 -17.46 44.29 -20.90
C ILE A 78 -18.87 44.45 -21.50
N ARG A 79 -19.76 43.48 -21.26
CA ARG A 79 -21.15 43.53 -21.71
C ARG A 79 -21.85 44.81 -21.28
N LYS A 80 -21.70 45.18 -20.00
CA LYS A 80 -22.26 46.42 -19.48
C LYS A 80 -21.71 47.66 -20.20
N ALA A 81 -20.40 47.70 -20.46
CA ALA A 81 -19.79 48.81 -21.19
C ALA A 81 -20.31 48.93 -22.64
N ILE A 82 -20.58 47.79 -23.30
CA ILE A 82 -21.21 47.75 -24.62
C ILE A 82 -22.67 48.25 -24.54
N ASP A 83 -23.45 47.77 -23.56
CA ASP A 83 -24.84 48.20 -23.34
C ASP A 83 -24.92 49.73 -23.10
N ASP A 84 -24.00 50.29 -22.31
CA ASP A 84 -23.90 51.73 -22.07
C ASP A 84 -23.58 52.52 -23.36
N ARG A 85 -22.72 51.99 -24.23
CA ARG A 85 -22.40 52.58 -25.55
C ARG A 85 -23.58 52.53 -26.50
N ILE A 86 -24.31 51.42 -26.54
CA ILE A 86 -25.55 51.26 -27.34
C ILE A 86 -26.56 52.31 -26.93
N LEU A 87 -26.83 52.42 -25.63
CA LEU A 87 -27.80 53.39 -25.10
C LEU A 87 -27.41 54.83 -25.44
N ALA A 88 -26.11 55.16 -25.41
CA ALA A 88 -25.63 56.47 -25.84
C ALA A 88 -25.84 56.74 -27.34
N VAL A 89 -25.64 55.74 -28.20
CA VAL A 89 -25.89 55.84 -29.65
C VAL A 89 -27.39 55.93 -29.93
N GLU A 90 -28.23 55.13 -29.26
CA GLU A 90 -29.68 55.17 -29.38
C GLU A 90 -30.25 56.53 -28.96
N GLN A 91 -29.75 57.12 -27.88
CA GLN A 91 -30.14 58.47 -27.45
C GLN A 91 -29.78 59.53 -28.50
N LYS A 92 -28.60 59.44 -29.12
CA LYS A 92 -28.21 60.35 -30.20
C LYS A 92 -29.14 60.24 -31.41
N LEU A 93 -29.49 59.02 -31.80
CA LEU A 93 -30.45 58.78 -32.89
C LEU A 93 -31.87 59.27 -32.55
N TYR A 94 -32.29 59.12 -31.30
CA TYR A 94 -33.60 59.57 -30.84
C TYR A 94 -33.76 61.10 -30.88
N LEU A 95 -32.66 61.85 -30.68
CA LEU A 95 -32.63 63.31 -30.78
C LEU A 95 -32.71 63.84 -32.22
N GLY A 96 -32.65 62.96 -33.22
CA GLY A 96 -32.71 63.27 -34.65
C GLY A 96 -31.45 62.80 -35.40
N LEU A 97 -31.60 62.47 -36.68
CA LEU A 97 -30.45 62.16 -37.53
C LEU A 97 -29.61 63.44 -37.74
N PRO A 98 -28.28 63.39 -37.58
CA PRO A 98 -27.43 64.54 -37.86
C PRO A 98 -27.60 65.02 -39.31
N ASP A 99 -27.71 66.33 -39.52
CA ASP A 99 -27.74 66.93 -40.86
C ASP A 99 -26.33 66.95 -41.50
N ASP A 100 -25.27 66.78 -40.71
CA ASP A 100 -23.88 66.67 -41.16
C ASP A 100 -23.52 65.22 -41.51
N LEU A 101 -23.18 65.01 -42.79
CA LEU A 101 -22.71 63.72 -43.32
C LEU A 101 -21.51 63.17 -42.55
N ALA A 102 -20.58 64.02 -42.10
CA ALA A 102 -19.42 63.58 -41.34
C ALA A 102 -19.78 63.06 -39.94
N GLU A 103 -20.87 63.56 -39.36
CA GLU A 103 -21.38 63.11 -38.08
C GLU A 103 -22.20 61.81 -38.22
N MET A 104 -22.94 61.65 -39.32
CA MET A 104 -23.57 60.38 -39.70
C MET A 104 -22.52 59.27 -39.88
N ASP A 105 -21.44 59.52 -40.62
CA ASP A 105 -20.38 58.53 -40.88
C ASP A 105 -19.71 58.07 -39.57
N ARG A 106 -19.50 58.98 -38.61
CA ARG A 106 -18.99 58.62 -37.28
C ARG A 106 -19.97 57.76 -36.49
N LEU A 107 -21.26 58.02 -36.61
CA LEU A 107 -22.30 57.29 -35.88
C LEU A 107 -22.46 55.87 -36.45
N ILE A 108 -22.37 55.72 -37.77
CA ILE A 108 -22.33 54.41 -38.45
C ILE A 108 -21.07 53.63 -38.05
N ALA A 109 -19.89 54.25 -38.09
CA ALA A 109 -18.65 53.59 -37.69
C ALA A 109 -18.67 53.12 -36.22
N GLU A 110 -19.27 53.91 -35.32
CA GLU A 110 -19.46 53.50 -33.92
C GLU A 110 -20.44 52.31 -33.79
N GLN A 111 -21.52 52.27 -34.57
CA GLN A 111 -22.44 51.12 -34.59
C GLN A 111 -21.77 49.86 -35.11
N GLU A 112 -21.00 49.96 -36.20
CA GLU A 112 -20.23 48.84 -36.74
C GLU A 112 -19.20 48.33 -35.73
N ALA A 113 -18.52 49.23 -35.00
CA ALA A 113 -17.60 48.86 -33.93
C ALA A 113 -18.32 48.17 -32.76
N ILE A 114 -19.50 48.66 -32.35
CA ILE A 114 -20.32 48.03 -31.31
C ILE A 114 -20.74 46.61 -31.73
N VAL A 115 -21.16 46.42 -32.98
CA VAL A 115 -21.54 45.10 -33.51
C VAL A 115 -20.34 44.14 -33.48
N ALA A 116 -19.17 44.60 -33.93
CA ALA A 116 -17.95 43.79 -33.87
C ALA A 116 -17.57 43.39 -32.42
N ASP A 117 -17.67 44.34 -31.48
CA ASP A 117 -17.42 44.07 -30.06
C ASP A 117 -18.45 43.10 -29.45
N GLN A 118 -19.72 43.15 -29.88
CA GLN A 118 -20.76 42.20 -29.48
C GLN A 118 -20.51 40.79 -30.03
N GLU A 119 -20.12 40.67 -31.29
CA GLU A 119 -19.76 39.38 -31.90
C GLU A 119 -18.56 38.76 -31.15
N GLN A 120 -17.53 39.55 -30.88
CA GLN A 120 -16.36 39.10 -30.12
C GLN A 120 -16.73 38.71 -28.67
N LEU A 121 -17.62 39.45 -28.01
CA LEU A 121 -18.13 39.09 -26.68
C LEU A 121 -18.85 37.75 -26.71
N ASN A 122 -19.73 37.52 -27.69
CA ASN A 122 -20.46 36.26 -27.83
C ASN A 122 -19.52 35.07 -28.08
N GLU A 123 -18.49 35.24 -28.92
CA GLU A 123 -17.46 34.22 -29.14
C GLU A 123 -16.70 33.89 -27.85
N ASN A 124 -16.33 34.92 -27.09
CA ASN A 124 -15.63 34.73 -25.81
C ASN A 124 -16.52 34.05 -24.75
N GLU A 125 -17.81 34.40 -24.68
CA GLU A 125 -18.78 33.73 -23.80
C GLU A 125 -18.95 32.25 -24.18
N LEU A 126 -19.08 31.95 -25.48
CA LEU A 126 -19.18 30.57 -25.97
C LEU A 126 -17.92 29.76 -25.66
N ALA A 127 -16.74 30.35 -25.88
CA ALA A 127 -15.46 29.71 -25.57
C ALA A 127 -15.30 29.45 -24.06
N LEU A 128 -15.77 30.36 -23.20
CA LEU A 128 -15.75 30.16 -21.75
C LEU A 128 -16.69 29.02 -21.33
N LEU A 129 -17.90 28.95 -21.89
CA LEU A 129 -18.84 27.85 -21.63
C LEU A 129 -18.27 26.49 -22.06
N GLU A 130 -17.60 26.44 -23.23
CA GLU A 130 -16.95 25.22 -23.69
C GLU A 130 -15.82 24.79 -22.75
N LYS A 131 -14.96 25.73 -22.31
CA LYS A 131 -13.89 25.44 -21.33
C LYS A 131 -14.45 24.93 -20.01
N MET A 132 -15.54 25.52 -19.51
CA MET A 132 -16.22 25.03 -18.31
C MET A 132 -16.72 23.60 -18.50
N SER A 133 -17.41 23.32 -19.61
CA SER A 133 -17.90 21.98 -19.93
C SER A 133 -16.77 20.95 -20.00
N GLN A 134 -15.67 21.28 -20.67
CA GLN A 134 -14.49 20.42 -20.75
C GLN A 134 -13.86 20.16 -19.37
N SER A 135 -13.80 21.17 -18.50
CA SER A 135 -13.32 21.03 -17.13
C SER A 135 -14.21 20.07 -16.32
N ASP A 136 -15.54 20.21 -16.38
CA ASP A 136 -16.47 19.34 -15.68
C ASP A 136 -16.38 17.89 -16.18
N ILE A 137 -16.25 17.70 -17.50
CA ILE A 137 -16.03 16.37 -18.09
C ILE A 137 -14.70 15.77 -17.60
N SER A 138 -13.63 16.57 -17.56
CA SER A 138 -12.32 16.14 -17.09
C SER A 138 -12.36 15.74 -15.61
N TYR A 139 -13.02 16.54 -14.76
CA TYR A 139 -13.25 16.23 -13.35
C TYR A 139 -14.02 14.92 -13.18
N GLY A 140 -15.13 14.74 -13.91
CA GLY A 140 -15.91 13.49 -13.88
C GLY A 140 -15.09 12.27 -14.30
N LYS A 141 -14.25 12.40 -15.34
CA LYS A 141 -13.34 11.32 -15.77
C LYS A 141 -12.28 10.99 -14.70
N LYS A 142 -11.70 12.00 -14.05
CA LYS A 142 -10.72 11.81 -12.98
C LYS A 142 -11.34 11.09 -11.77
N LEU A 143 -12.56 11.46 -11.37
CA LEU A 143 -13.29 10.78 -10.30
C LEU A 143 -13.59 9.31 -10.65
N ALA A 144 -14.12 9.05 -11.85
CA ALA A 144 -14.41 7.69 -12.29
C ALA A 144 -13.14 6.81 -12.33
N ALA A 145 -12.01 7.37 -12.77
CA ALA A 145 -10.73 6.67 -12.76
C ALA A 145 -10.23 6.37 -11.34
N LEU A 146 -10.45 7.29 -10.39
CA LEU A 146 -10.09 7.10 -8.98
C LEU A 146 -10.95 5.99 -8.34
N ASP A 147 -12.25 5.96 -8.60
CA ASP A 147 -13.16 4.92 -8.12
C ASP A 147 -12.86 3.55 -8.73
N GLN A 148 -12.54 3.50 -10.02
CA GLN A 148 -12.10 2.27 -10.67
C GLN A 148 -10.77 1.77 -10.08
N SER A 149 -9.84 2.69 -9.78
CA SER A 149 -8.59 2.37 -9.11
C SER A 149 -8.83 1.76 -7.73
N LYS A 150 -9.80 2.25 -6.96
CA LYS A 150 -10.15 1.66 -5.65
C LYS A 150 -10.55 0.18 -5.78
N THR A 151 -11.46 -0.13 -6.71
CA THR A 151 -11.91 -1.50 -6.96
C THR A 151 -10.76 -2.40 -7.43
N ASN A 152 -9.87 -1.87 -8.27
CA ASN A 152 -8.71 -2.61 -8.78
C ASN A 152 -7.61 -2.86 -7.73
N ARG A 153 -7.67 -2.23 -6.55
CA ARG A 153 -6.69 -2.39 -5.45
C ARG A 153 -7.10 -3.42 -4.40
N GLU A 154 -8.40 -3.59 -4.16
CA GLU A 154 -8.91 -4.56 -3.18
C GLU A 154 -8.53 -6.02 -3.50
N VAL A 155 -8.51 -6.39 -4.79
CA VAL A 155 -8.17 -7.75 -5.24
C VAL A 155 -6.68 -8.08 -5.02
N PRO A 156 -5.73 -7.21 -5.41
CA PRO A 156 -4.31 -7.37 -5.10
C PRO A 156 -4.00 -7.57 -3.60
N LEU A 157 -4.62 -6.80 -2.70
CA LEU A 157 -4.37 -6.91 -1.26
C LEU A 157 -4.72 -8.29 -0.70
N LYS A 158 -5.91 -8.81 -1.04
CA LYS A 158 -6.32 -10.15 -0.63
C LYS A 158 -5.41 -11.23 -1.19
N SER A 159 -5.05 -11.14 -2.47
CA SER A 159 -4.14 -12.10 -3.10
C SER A 159 -2.74 -12.08 -2.47
N LYS A 160 -2.27 -10.91 -2.04
CA LYS A 160 -0.99 -10.73 -1.36
C LYS A 160 -1.01 -11.37 0.03
N LEU A 161 -2.06 -11.14 0.82
CA LEU A 161 -2.23 -11.79 2.12
C LEU A 161 -2.30 -13.32 1.96
N GLU A 162 -3.09 -13.82 1.01
CA GLU A 162 -3.19 -15.26 0.73
C GLU A 162 -1.82 -15.87 0.40
N ARG A 163 -1.02 -15.19 -0.44
CA ARG A 163 0.34 -15.62 -0.77
C ARG A 163 1.24 -15.64 0.46
N GLN A 164 1.21 -14.60 1.30
CA GLN A 164 1.99 -14.55 2.54
C GLN A 164 1.59 -15.67 3.51
N LEU A 165 0.29 -15.90 3.69
CA LEU A 165 -0.20 -16.99 4.54
C LEU A 165 0.17 -18.38 3.99
N ALA A 166 0.15 -18.55 2.67
CA ALA A 166 0.60 -19.77 2.01
C ALA A 166 2.12 -20.01 2.23
N GLN A 167 2.94 -18.97 2.13
CA GLN A 167 4.37 -19.04 2.43
C GLN A 167 4.63 -19.45 3.88
N VAL A 168 3.87 -18.90 4.84
CA VAL A 168 3.99 -19.31 6.25
C VAL A 168 3.58 -20.77 6.44
N ALA A 169 2.50 -21.22 5.79
CA ALA A 169 2.05 -22.61 5.86
C ALA A 169 3.05 -23.58 5.21
N GLU A 170 3.69 -23.19 4.12
CA GLU A 170 4.75 -23.98 3.49
C GLU A 170 5.98 -24.07 4.39
N ALA A 171 6.41 -22.95 4.98
CA ALA A 171 7.52 -22.90 5.92
C ALA A 171 7.26 -23.76 7.16
N GLU A 172 6.02 -23.77 7.67
CA GLU A 172 5.59 -24.65 8.77
C GLU A 172 5.78 -26.13 8.40
N LYS A 173 5.34 -26.55 7.20
CA LYS A 173 5.54 -27.93 6.68
C LYS A 173 7.02 -28.28 6.50
N GLN A 174 7.80 -27.36 5.92
CA GLN A 174 9.24 -27.58 5.71
C GLN A 174 9.98 -27.71 7.04
N THR A 175 9.61 -26.92 8.06
CA THR A 175 10.18 -27.04 9.41
C THR A 175 9.83 -28.36 10.06
N ALA A 176 8.58 -28.83 9.94
CA ALA A 176 8.19 -30.15 10.45
C ALA A 176 9.01 -31.29 9.80
N PHE A 177 9.20 -31.23 8.48
CA PHE A 177 10.02 -32.19 7.75
C PHE A 177 11.50 -32.16 8.15
N ARG A 178 12.10 -30.96 8.20
CA ARG A 178 13.49 -30.76 8.62
C ARG A 178 13.72 -31.19 10.07
N THR A 179 12.73 -30.98 10.94
CA THR A 179 12.78 -31.47 12.32
C THR A 179 12.92 -32.99 12.34
N GLY A 180 12.13 -33.72 11.56
CA GLY A 180 12.24 -35.18 11.46
C GLY A 180 13.65 -35.64 11.08
N ILE A 181 14.23 -35.05 10.02
CA ILE A 181 15.57 -35.41 9.54
C ILE A 181 16.64 -35.05 10.57
N ILE A 182 16.66 -33.81 11.05
CA ILE A 182 17.71 -33.32 11.95
C ILE A 182 17.65 -34.04 13.29
N SER A 183 16.44 -34.27 13.83
CA SER A 183 16.29 -35.05 15.06
C SER A 183 16.77 -36.49 14.88
N MET A 184 16.48 -37.14 13.75
CA MET A 184 16.99 -38.48 13.46
C MET A 184 18.52 -38.51 13.43
N VAL A 185 19.15 -37.52 12.77
CA VAL A 185 20.61 -37.39 12.73
C VAL A 185 21.19 -37.22 14.14
N ILE A 186 20.59 -36.38 14.99
CA ILE A 186 21.04 -36.17 16.38
C ILE A 186 20.88 -37.45 17.21
N ILE A 187 19.71 -38.10 17.11
CA ILE A 187 19.41 -39.35 17.82
C ILE A 187 20.41 -40.45 17.43
N LEU A 188 20.88 -40.48 16.19
CA LEU A 188 21.84 -41.46 15.70
C LEU A 188 23.30 -41.09 16.00
N LEU A 189 23.64 -39.80 16.02
CA LEU A 189 25.00 -39.32 16.32
C LEU A 189 25.43 -39.60 17.77
N ILE A 190 24.53 -39.44 18.74
CA ILE A 190 24.88 -39.59 20.15
C ILE A 190 25.32 -41.04 20.47
N PRO A 191 24.59 -42.10 20.07
CA PRO A 191 25.06 -43.49 20.19
C PRO A 191 26.39 -43.76 19.50
N ILE A 192 26.63 -43.20 18.31
CA ILE A 192 27.89 -43.37 17.57
C ILE A 192 29.07 -42.78 18.37
N ILE A 193 28.89 -41.58 18.93
CA ILE A 193 29.91 -40.92 19.72
C ILE A 193 30.20 -41.71 21.00
N LEU A 194 29.16 -42.19 21.69
CA LEU A 194 29.31 -43.00 22.90
C LEU A 194 30.01 -44.33 22.61
N ASP A 195 29.67 -44.97 21.49
CA ASP A 195 30.33 -46.21 21.06
C ASP A 195 31.80 -45.99 20.72
N TYR A 196 32.15 -44.87 20.08
CA TYR A 196 33.53 -44.48 19.83
C TYR A 196 34.32 -44.27 21.14
N PHE A 197 33.74 -43.62 22.14
CA PHE A 197 34.36 -43.48 23.46
C PHE A 197 34.52 -44.84 24.16
N ALA A 198 33.54 -45.74 24.05
CA ALA A 198 33.64 -47.08 24.63
C ALA A 198 34.73 -47.93 23.95
N TYR A 199 34.90 -47.81 22.64
CA TYR A 199 36.02 -48.40 21.92
C TYR A 199 37.36 -47.85 22.42
N LEU A 200 37.49 -46.53 22.58
CA LEU A 200 38.72 -45.90 23.07
C LEU A 200 39.09 -46.35 24.50
N LEU A 201 38.09 -46.63 25.34
CA LEU A 201 38.25 -47.14 26.70
C LEU A 201 38.45 -48.66 26.79
N GLY A 202 38.45 -49.38 25.65
CA GLY A 202 38.62 -50.84 25.61
C GLY A 202 37.43 -51.64 26.13
N LEU A 203 36.25 -51.01 26.22
CA LEU A 203 35.00 -51.64 26.68
C LEU A 203 34.31 -52.47 25.59
N ASN A 204 34.60 -52.15 24.32
CA ASN A 204 34.23 -52.98 23.18
C ASN A 204 35.34 -54.02 23.04
N GLY A 205 35.07 -55.28 23.43
CA GLY A 205 36.06 -56.36 23.54
C GLY A 205 36.93 -56.57 22.28
N LYS A 206 37.92 -57.47 22.36
CA LYS A 206 38.92 -57.77 21.30
C LYS A 206 38.36 -58.40 20.02
N THR A 207 37.26 -57.88 19.50
CA THR A 207 36.67 -58.26 18.21
C THR A 207 37.20 -57.33 17.13
N ASP A 208 37.99 -57.87 16.20
CA ASP A 208 38.53 -57.15 15.01
C ASP A 208 37.46 -56.68 14.00
N THR A 209 36.19 -56.90 14.31
CA THR A 209 35.06 -56.48 13.47
C THR A 209 34.72 -55.01 13.72
N ARG A 210 35.10 -54.13 12.77
CA ARG A 210 34.82 -52.68 12.76
C ARG A 210 33.34 -52.29 12.55
N LEU A 211 32.40 -53.21 12.73
CA LEU A 211 30.99 -52.95 12.50
C LEU A 211 30.34 -52.41 13.78
N ILE A 212 29.87 -51.16 13.74
CA ILE A 212 29.25 -50.43 14.87
C ILE A 212 28.02 -51.19 15.43
N PHE A 213 27.30 -51.92 14.58
CA PHE A 213 26.11 -52.69 14.97
C PHE A 213 26.40 -53.92 15.86
N THR A 214 27.66 -54.33 15.99
CA THR A 214 28.06 -55.46 16.84
C THR A 214 28.34 -55.04 18.28
N HIS A 215 28.34 -53.74 18.59
CA HIS A 215 28.65 -53.22 19.90
C HIS A 215 27.39 -53.02 20.76
N TYR A 216 27.35 -53.67 21.92
CA TYR A 216 26.24 -53.55 22.88
C TYR A 216 26.04 -52.09 23.36
N VAL A 217 27.11 -51.31 23.44
CA VAL A 217 27.06 -49.90 23.88
C VAL A 217 26.26 -49.05 22.90
N PHE A 218 26.45 -49.23 21.59
CA PHE A 218 25.67 -48.55 20.56
C PHE A 218 24.17 -48.88 20.68
N LEU A 219 23.81 -50.16 20.78
CA LEU A 219 22.41 -50.58 20.84
C LEU A 219 21.71 -50.10 22.13
N ILE A 220 22.37 -50.22 23.28
CA ILE A 220 21.81 -49.78 24.56
C ILE A 220 21.62 -48.26 24.56
N SER A 221 22.62 -47.49 24.12
CA SER A 221 22.51 -46.03 24.07
C SER A 221 21.45 -45.55 23.08
N LEU A 222 21.31 -46.20 21.92
CA LEU A 222 20.25 -45.90 20.96
C LEU A 222 18.85 -46.11 21.55
N ILE A 223 18.60 -47.24 22.23
CA ILE A 223 17.32 -47.52 22.87
C ILE A 223 17.01 -46.48 23.96
N LEU A 224 18.00 -46.16 24.81
CA LEU A 224 17.81 -45.17 25.88
C LEU A 224 17.49 -43.78 25.33
N ILE A 225 18.15 -43.36 24.26
CA ILE A 225 17.92 -42.05 23.65
C ILE A 225 16.55 -42.01 22.96
N GLU A 226 16.17 -43.06 22.25
CA GLU A 226 14.88 -43.14 21.58
C GLU A 226 13.73 -43.04 22.59
N PHE A 227 13.80 -43.78 23.71
CA PHE A 227 12.73 -43.79 24.71
C PHE A 227 12.68 -42.54 25.60
N PHE A 228 13.84 -42.04 26.05
CA PHE A 228 13.87 -40.96 27.05
C PHE A 228 14.06 -39.56 26.44
N TYR A 229 14.70 -39.44 25.28
CA TYR A 229 15.18 -38.16 24.76
C TYR A 229 14.68 -37.79 23.37
N ALA A 230 14.19 -38.73 22.55
CA ALA A 230 13.77 -38.44 21.17
C ALA A 230 12.72 -37.32 21.08
N GLN A 231 11.72 -37.34 21.95
CA GLN A 231 10.68 -36.29 21.95
C GLN A 231 11.24 -34.92 22.36
N ARG A 232 12.14 -34.87 23.36
CA ARG A 232 12.80 -33.62 23.77
C ARG A 232 13.69 -33.06 22.66
N ILE A 233 14.45 -33.92 21.97
CA ILE A 233 15.27 -33.55 20.83
C ILE A 233 14.39 -32.98 19.71
N LYS A 234 13.26 -33.63 19.39
CA LYS A 234 12.31 -33.14 18.38
C LYS A 234 11.76 -31.76 18.72
N ILE A 235 11.34 -31.53 19.97
CA ILE A 235 10.82 -30.22 20.41
C ILE A 235 11.91 -29.14 20.31
N LEU A 236 13.13 -29.42 20.77
CA LEU A 236 14.24 -28.46 20.72
C LEU A 236 14.61 -28.09 19.28
N VAL A 237 14.72 -29.08 18.39
CA VAL A 237 15.02 -28.86 16.98
C VAL A 237 13.89 -28.08 16.31
N ALA A 238 12.62 -28.44 16.57
CA ALA A 238 11.47 -27.73 16.02
C ALA A 238 11.45 -26.26 16.47
N ALA A 239 11.64 -26.00 17.76
CA ALA A 239 11.68 -24.66 18.32
C ALA A 239 12.84 -23.82 17.73
N PHE A 240 14.03 -24.41 17.58
CA PHE A 240 15.17 -23.74 16.97
C PHE A 240 14.93 -23.35 15.50
N LEU A 241 14.42 -24.29 14.70
CA LEU A 241 14.12 -24.05 13.29
C LEU A 241 12.99 -23.03 13.12
N ALA A 242 11.93 -23.16 13.94
CA ALA A 242 10.80 -22.23 13.93
C ALA A 242 11.23 -20.81 14.35
N LYS A 243 12.15 -20.68 15.33
CA LYS A 243 12.74 -19.38 15.69
C LYS A 243 13.46 -18.76 14.51
N LYS A 244 14.39 -19.48 13.89
CA LYS A 244 15.17 -18.97 12.75
C LYS A 244 14.26 -18.53 11.59
N GLN A 245 13.23 -19.31 11.30
CA GLN A 245 12.27 -18.97 10.24
C GLN A 245 11.36 -17.80 10.64
N GLY A 246 10.94 -17.73 11.90
CA GLY A 246 10.16 -16.63 12.45
C GLY A 246 10.90 -15.29 12.42
N ASP A 247 12.21 -15.29 12.69
CA ASP A 247 13.05 -14.09 12.60
C ASP A 247 13.11 -13.54 11.16
N LEU A 248 13.14 -14.43 10.15
CA LEU A 248 13.07 -14.02 8.73
C LEU A 248 11.74 -13.33 8.41
N PHE A 249 10.62 -13.94 8.82
CA PHE A 249 9.30 -13.34 8.61
C PHE A 249 9.13 -12.01 9.36
N LEU A 250 9.66 -11.90 10.58
CA LEU A 250 9.64 -10.63 11.31
C LEU A 250 10.40 -9.54 10.56
N ASN A 251 11.57 -9.84 10.00
CA ASN A 251 12.32 -8.85 9.23
C ASN A 251 11.54 -8.37 7.99
N GLU A 252 10.86 -9.29 7.29
CA GLU A 252 10.00 -8.93 6.16
C GLU A 252 8.80 -8.07 6.58
N ILE A 253 8.15 -8.42 7.69
CA ILE A 253 7.03 -7.65 8.26
C ILE A 253 7.51 -6.26 8.69
N SER A 254 8.68 -6.17 9.34
CA SER A 254 9.30 -4.92 9.76
C SER A 254 9.55 -3.99 8.58
N ALA A 255 10.22 -4.48 7.54
CA ALA A 255 10.52 -3.71 6.33
C ALA A 255 9.24 -3.23 5.62
N SER A 256 8.22 -4.09 5.56
CA SER A 256 6.92 -3.73 5.00
C SER A 256 6.22 -2.64 5.81
N LEU A 257 6.22 -2.78 7.14
CA LEU A 257 5.62 -1.82 8.06
C LEU A 257 6.31 -0.44 8.00
N GLU A 258 7.64 -0.40 7.96
CA GLU A 258 8.40 0.84 7.80
C GLU A 258 8.09 1.53 6.46
N SER A 259 7.98 0.76 5.38
CA SER A 259 7.60 1.28 4.06
C SER A 259 6.19 1.90 4.07
N ILE A 260 5.24 1.22 4.74
CA ILE A 260 3.88 1.73 4.92
C ILE A 260 3.88 3.02 5.72
N GLU A 261 4.55 3.06 6.88
CA GLU A 261 4.61 4.26 7.71
C GLU A 261 5.28 5.43 6.98
N LYS A 262 6.37 5.18 6.26
CA LYS A 262 7.03 6.20 5.44
C LYS A 262 6.09 6.78 4.39
N SER A 263 5.26 5.94 3.79
CA SER A 263 4.25 6.34 2.81
C SER A 263 3.13 7.16 3.47
N LYS A 264 2.62 6.72 4.63
CA LYS A 264 1.64 7.48 5.42
C LYS A 264 2.17 8.87 5.78
N ARG A 265 3.40 8.96 6.30
CA ARG A 265 4.04 10.24 6.67
C ARG A 265 4.18 11.20 5.49
N LYS A 266 4.56 10.72 4.31
CA LYS A 266 4.64 11.55 3.10
C LYS A 266 3.29 12.17 2.73
N LEU A 267 2.22 11.38 2.83
CA LEU A 267 0.86 11.86 2.56
C LEU A 267 0.39 12.90 3.57
N THR A 268 0.74 12.72 4.85
CA THR A 268 0.42 13.70 5.90
C THR A 268 1.19 15.01 5.73
N ILE A 269 2.47 14.95 5.35
CA ILE A 269 3.28 16.16 5.11
C ILE A 269 2.74 16.95 3.92
N ASN A 270 2.34 16.29 2.84
CA ASN A 270 1.80 16.96 1.66
C ASN A 270 0.40 17.57 1.89
N ARG A 271 -0.24 17.29 3.04
CA ARG A 271 -1.56 17.78 3.42
C ARG A 271 -1.51 19.02 4.34
N ASN A 272 -0.34 19.34 4.90
CA ASN A 272 -0.10 20.50 5.77
C ASN A 272 0.69 21.58 5.01
#